data_AF-A0A1X6MWM4-F1
#
_entry.id   AF-A0A1X6MWM4-F1
#
_cell.length_a   1.000
_cell.length_b   1.000
_cell.length_c   1.000
_cell.angle_alpha   90.00
_cell.angle_beta   90.00
_cell.angle_gamma   90.00
#
_symmetry.space_group_name_H-M   'P 1'
#
loop_
_entity.id
_entity.type
_entity.pdbx_description
1 polymer ?
#
loop_
_entity_poly.entity_id
_entity_poly.type
_entity_poly.pdbx_seq_one_letter_code
_entity_poly.pdbx_strand_id
1 'polypeptide(L)'
;MAAPKFRIAICGGGIGGLALAVVLGKYEQKDAPLEVNVYEARPEIATFGAGLSVWQRTWRVMQLLGMEQELSDASVRPPSKGLGPGFVYRRGDRETDTYNYHTVMLPSDMVGVLMNNIPPSYKIHNSKKLQQYVEVLDDNGNLKHYELHFADGSVAEADILLGADGIKSATRMCMYKLAHERDCPQDVDRDHCTRCHIATPKWTGIIVYRSLFPTERLKEMHLDHQGLRFTLCVCNKFPFPASTP
;
A
#
# COMPACT_ATOMS: atom_id res chain seq x y z
N MET A 1 -5.86 -2.38 35.18
CA MET A 1 -5.11 -2.98 34.05
C MET A 1 -3.72 -2.37 34.05
N ALA A 2 -2.67 -3.17 33.92
CA ALA A 2 -1.31 -2.64 33.87
C ALA A 2 -1.18 -1.70 32.66
N ALA A 3 -0.44 -0.59 32.81
CA ALA A 3 -0.15 0.29 31.68
C ALA A 3 0.60 -0.53 30.60
N PRO A 4 0.23 -0.40 29.32
CA PRO A 4 0.92 -1.08 28.24
C PRO A 4 2.39 -0.67 28.26
N LYS A 5 3.28 -1.66 28.18
CA LYS A 5 4.72 -1.46 28.38
C LYS A 5 5.45 -0.97 27.13
N PHE A 6 4.78 -0.96 25.97
CA PHE A 6 5.42 -0.69 24.69
C PHE A 6 4.45 -0.03 23.70
N ARG A 7 4.79 1.19 23.28
CA ARG A 7 3.99 2.04 22.39
C ARG A 7 4.49 1.92 20.96
N ILE A 8 3.62 1.45 20.07
CA ILE A 8 3.89 1.27 18.65
C ILE A 8 3.09 2.30 17.87
N ALA A 9 3.78 3.12 17.09
CA ALA A 9 3.15 3.97 16.08
C ALA A 9 3.32 3.35 14.68
N ILE A 10 2.20 3.15 13.98
CA ILE A 10 2.18 2.77 12.57
C ILE A 10 1.71 3.98 11.77
N CYS A 11 2.58 4.58 10.96
CA CYS A 11 2.20 5.70 10.11
C CYS A 11 1.76 5.20 8.74
N GLY A 12 0.49 5.33 8.41
CA GLY A 12 -0.14 4.90 7.17
C GLY A 12 -1.20 3.81 7.39
N GLY A 13 -2.47 4.13 7.13
CA GLY A 13 -3.62 3.23 7.18
C GLY A 13 -3.88 2.49 5.87
N GLY A 14 -2.86 2.36 5.01
CA GLY A 14 -2.94 1.53 3.81
C GLY A 14 -2.80 0.04 4.13
N ILE A 15 -2.88 -0.80 3.09
CA ILE A 15 -2.76 -2.26 3.20
C ILE A 15 -1.60 -2.71 4.10
N GLY A 16 -0.40 -2.15 3.91
CA GLY A 16 0.77 -2.54 4.68
C GLY A 16 0.64 -2.26 6.17
N GLY A 17 0.13 -1.08 6.53
CA GLY A 17 -0.05 -0.68 7.93
C GLY A 17 -1.18 -1.45 8.62
N LEU A 18 -2.30 -1.67 7.93
CA LEU A 18 -3.41 -2.45 8.46
C LEU A 18 -3.03 -3.93 8.61
N ALA A 19 -2.37 -4.52 7.62
CA ALA A 19 -1.88 -5.90 7.73
C ALA A 19 -0.90 -6.07 8.89
N LEU A 20 -0.01 -5.10 9.11
CA LEU A 20 0.90 -5.09 10.24
C LEU A 20 0.15 -5.01 11.58
N ALA A 21 -0.86 -4.15 11.69
CA ALA A 21 -1.70 -4.06 12.89
C ALA A 21 -2.42 -5.39 13.18
N VAL A 22 -2.98 -6.06 12.16
CA VAL A 22 -3.61 -7.38 12.32
C VAL A 22 -2.60 -8.44 12.76
N VAL A 23 -1.40 -8.46 12.17
CA VAL A 23 -0.32 -9.40 12.54
C VAL A 23 0.10 -9.18 14.00
N LEU A 24 0.33 -7.94 14.41
CA LEU A 24 0.69 -7.62 15.80
C LEU A 24 -0.39 -8.12 16.76
N GLY A 25 -1.67 -7.85 16.46
CA GLY A 25 -2.80 -8.31 17.27
C GLY A 25 -2.90 -9.83 17.37
N LYS A 26 -2.64 -10.54 16.26
CA LYS A 26 -2.70 -12.01 16.24
C LYS A 26 -1.64 -12.67 17.12
N TYR A 27 -0.45 -12.07 17.19
CA TYR A 27 0.70 -12.62 17.91
C TYR A 27 0.99 -11.91 19.25
N GLU A 28 0.13 -10.98 19.65
CA GLU A 28 0.21 -10.28 20.93
C GLU A 28 0.10 -11.27 22.10
N GLN A 29 1.02 -11.14 23.06
CA GLN A 29 1.02 -11.97 24.26
C GLN A 29 0.09 -11.36 25.32
N LYS A 30 -0.73 -12.19 25.96
CA LYS A 30 -1.75 -11.73 26.93
C LYS A 30 -1.16 -11.03 28.16
N ASP A 31 0.05 -11.38 28.54
CA ASP A 31 0.79 -10.84 29.69
C ASP A 31 1.69 -9.65 29.33
N ALA A 32 1.81 -9.32 28.04
CA ALA A 32 2.58 -8.18 27.52
C ALA A 32 1.79 -7.44 26.43
N PRO A 33 0.68 -6.77 26.80
CA PRO A 33 -0.16 -6.07 25.83
C PRO A 33 0.57 -4.90 25.18
N LEU A 34 0.30 -4.71 23.89
CA LEU A 34 0.85 -3.65 23.06
C LEU A 34 -0.09 -2.44 23.02
N GLU A 35 0.47 -1.24 23.04
CA GLU A 35 -0.28 -0.03 22.69
C GLU A 35 0.00 0.33 21.24
N VAL A 36 -0.89 -0.05 20.32
CA VAL A 36 -0.72 0.24 18.89
C VAL A 36 -1.64 1.38 18.46
N ASN A 37 -1.03 2.41 17.88
CA ASN A 37 -1.71 3.55 17.28
C ASN A 37 -1.39 3.60 15.78
N VAL A 38 -2.41 3.51 14.93
CA VAL A 38 -2.31 3.68 13.47
C VAL A 38 -2.68 5.11 13.11
N TYR A 39 -1.81 5.82 12.41
CA TYR A 39 -2.02 7.21 11.99
C TYR A 39 -2.22 7.27 10.47
N GLU A 40 -3.42 7.60 10.01
CA GLU A 40 -3.75 7.77 8.60
C GLU A 40 -3.84 9.25 8.24
N ALA A 41 -3.19 9.63 7.14
CA ALA A 41 -3.14 11.02 6.69
C ALA A 41 -4.49 11.55 6.21
N ARG A 42 -5.37 10.68 5.71
CA ARG A 42 -6.68 11.03 5.16
C ARG A 42 -7.79 11.02 6.24
N PRO A 43 -8.92 11.71 5.98
CA PRO A 43 -10.09 11.65 6.87
C PRO A 43 -10.70 10.25 7.00
N GLU A 44 -10.49 9.40 6.00
CA GLU A 44 -10.99 8.04 5.95
C GLU A 44 -9.96 7.10 5.30
N ILE A 45 -9.96 5.85 5.75
CA ILE A 45 -9.23 4.77 5.09
C ILE A 45 -10.05 4.36 3.87
N ALA A 46 -9.64 4.84 2.69
CA ALA A 46 -10.29 4.53 1.43
C ALA A 46 -9.45 3.56 0.60
N THR A 47 -10.12 2.57 0.02
CA THR A 47 -9.59 1.83 -1.13
C THR A 47 -9.64 2.76 -2.33
N PHE A 48 -8.49 3.18 -2.83
CA PHE A 48 -8.47 3.83 -4.13
C PHE A 48 -9.06 2.86 -5.16
N GLY A 49 -10.05 3.33 -5.94
CA GLY A 49 -10.78 2.59 -6.97
C GLY A 49 -9.95 2.09 -8.16
N ALA A 50 -8.71 1.66 -7.95
CA ALA A 50 -8.11 0.60 -8.73
C ALA A 50 -8.54 -0.71 -8.07
N GLY A 51 -9.29 -1.56 -8.78
CA GLY A 51 -9.59 -2.90 -8.28
C GLY A 51 -8.28 -3.58 -7.88
N LEU A 52 -8.08 -3.77 -6.57
CA LEU A 52 -6.94 -4.48 -6.06
C LEU A 52 -7.18 -5.97 -6.28
N SER A 53 -6.11 -6.67 -6.61
CA SER A 53 -6.19 -8.08 -6.91
C SER A 53 -5.21 -8.83 -6.02
N VAL A 54 -5.74 -9.79 -5.27
CA VAL A 54 -5.02 -10.63 -4.32
C VAL A 54 -4.49 -11.86 -5.05
N TRP A 55 -3.17 -11.99 -5.13
CA TRP A 55 -2.52 -13.15 -5.72
C TRP A 55 -2.44 -14.32 -4.73
N GLN A 56 -2.17 -15.54 -5.20
CA GLN A 56 -2.04 -16.74 -4.35
C GLN A 56 -1.11 -16.55 -3.14
N ARG A 57 -0.01 -15.80 -3.30
CA ARG A 57 0.90 -15.49 -2.18
C ARG A 57 0.22 -14.65 -1.11
N THR A 58 -0.46 -13.59 -1.51
CA THR A 58 -1.23 -12.73 -0.60
C THR A 58 -2.38 -13.52 0.02
N TRP A 59 -3.08 -14.37 -0.75
CA TRP A 59 -4.10 -15.28 -0.23
C TRP A 59 -3.54 -16.21 0.85
N ARG A 60 -2.37 -16.80 0.61
CA ARG A 60 -1.70 -17.66 1.59
C ARG A 60 -1.38 -16.92 2.89
N VAL A 61 -0.97 -15.65 2.81
CA VAL A 61 -0.79 -14.81 4.01
C VAL A 61 -2.11 -14.65 4.75
N MET A 62 -3.20 -14.37 4.05
CA MET A 62 -4.53 -14.21 4.66
C MET A 62 -5.04 -15.52 5.29
N GLN A 63 -4.76 -16.68 4.68
CA GLN A 63 -4.99 -18.00 5.29
C GLN A 63 -4.19 -18.20 6.58
N LEU A 64 -2.90 -17.86 6.58
CA LEU A 64 -2.07 -17.95 7.78
C LEU A 64 -2.57 -17.02 8.88
N LEU A 65 -3.20 -15.91 8.52
CA LEU A 65 -3.86 -15.00 9.46
C LEU A 65 -5.25 -15.49 9.89
N GLY A 66 -5.82 -16.52 9.25
CA GLY A 66 -7.13 -17.08 9.59
C GLY A 66 -8.30 -16.31 8.98
N MET A 67 -8.04 -15.42 8.01
CA MET A 67 -9.02 -14.52 7.39
C MET A 67 -9.43 -15.00 5.98
N GLU A 68 -9.29 -16.29 5.70
CA GLU A 68 -9.57 -16.84 4.36
C GLU A 68 -11.05 -16.69 3.98
N GLN A 69 -11.95 -16.95 4.93
CA GLN A 69 -13.38 -16.95 4.68
C GLN A 69 -13.89 -15.52 4.45
N GLU A 70 -13.50 -14.58 5.31
CA GLU A 70 -13.88 -13.17 5.20
C GLU A 70 -13.36 -12.56 3.89
N LEU A 71 -12.15 -12.93 3.48
CA LEU A 71 -11.60 -12.53 2.19
C LEU A 71 -12.37 -13.15 1.03
N SER A 72 -12.75 -14.42 1.13
CA SER A 72 -13.59 -15.10 0.14
C SER A 72 -14.95 -14.44 0.00
N ASP A 73 -15.58 -14.03 1.10
CA ASP A 73 -16.91 -13.42 1.10
C ASP A 73 -16.88 -11.97 0.57
N ALA A 74 -15.80 -11.23 0.82
CA ALA A 74 -15.57 -9.91 0.22
C ALA A 74 -15.20 -9.99 -1.29
N SER A 75 -15.04 -11.21 -1.83
CA SER A 75 -14.60 -11.40 -3.20
C SER A 75 -15.73 -11.44 -4.22
N VAL A 76 -15.63 -10.62 -5.28
CA VAL A 76 -16.54 -10.70 -6.45
C VAL A 76 -16.50 -12.08 -7.10
N ARG A 77 -15.36 -12.77 -7.02
CA ARG A 77 -15.22 -14.20 -7.34
C ARG A 77 -14.32 -14.84 -6.29
N PRO A 78 -14.82 -15.76 -5.45
CA PRO A 78 -13.96 -16.50 -4.53
C PRO A 78 -12.92 -17.30 -5.34
N PRO A 79 -11.71 -17.51 -4.81
CA PRO A 79 -10.69 -18.25 -5.53
C PRO A 79 -11.15 -19.68 -5.78
N SER A 80 -11.12 -20.10 -7.04
CA SER A 80 -11.26 -21.51 -7.38
C SER A 80 -9.89 -22.17 -7.38
N LYS A 81 -9.83 -23.46 -7.04
CA LYS A 81 -8.61 -24.27 -7.21
C LYS A 81 -8.25 -24.49 -8.69
N GLY A 82 -9.14 -24.13 -9.63
CA GLY A 82 -8.94 -24.25 -11.07
C GLY A 82 -8.31 -22.99 -11.66
N LEU A 83 -7.37 -23.17 -12.59
CA LEU A 83 -6.83 -22.07 -13.41
C LEU A 83 -7.94 -21.56 -14.37
N GLY A 84 -8.59 -20.46 -14.03
CA GLY A 84 -9.30 -19.59 -14.96
C GLY A 84 -8.41 -18.47 -15.56
N PRO A 85 -8.95 -17.58 -16.40
CA PRO A 85 -8.22 -16.41 -16.88
C PRO A 85 -8.40 -15.20 -15.95
N GLY A 86 -7.35 -14.41 -15.69
CA GLY A 86 -7.53 -13.07 -15.10
C GLY A 86 -7.12 -11.94 -16.05
N PHE A 87 -5.85 -11.76 -16.44
CA PHE A 87 -5.47 -10.88 -17.55
C PHE A 87 -5.29 -11.67 -18.83
N VAL A 88 -5.94 -11.24 -19.90
CA VAL A 88 -5.75 -11.77 -21.25
C VAL A 88 -4.95 -10.76 -22.05
N TYR A 89 -3.73 -11.11 -22.43
CA TYR A 89 -2.87 -10.22 -23.21
C TYR A 89 -3.09 -10.38 -24.70
N ARG A 90 -3.34 -9.26 -25.39
CA ARG A 90 -3.60 -9.19 -26.83
C ARG A 90 -2.66 -8.19 -27.49
N ARG A 91 -2.17 -8.50 -28.68
CA ARG A 91 -1.59 -7.51 -29.59
C ARG A 91 -2.70 -6.75 -30.32
N GLY A 92 -2.77 -5.43 -30.19
CA GLY A 92 -3.79 -4.65 -30.91
C GLY A 92 -3.27 -3.99 -32.19
N ASP A 93 -2.08 -4.36 -32.68
CA ASP A 93 -1.60 -4.06 -34.04
C ASP A 93 -2.03 -5.12 -35.07
N ARG A 94 -2.93 -6.03 -34.69
CA ARG A 94 -3.50 -7.07 -35.57
C ARG A 94 -5.01 -6.93 -35.67
N GLU A 95 -5.50 -6.81 -36.91
CA GLU A 95 -6.92 -6.61 -37.22
C GLU A 95 -7.77 -7.88 -37.05
N THR A 96 -7.23 -9.06 -37.38
CA THR A 96 -8.03 -10.28 -37.56
C THR A 96 -7.75 -11.39 -36.55
N ASP A 97 -6.63 -11.34 -35.82
CA ASP A 97 -6.15 -12.45 -35.02
C ASP A 97 -6.31 -12.17 -33.52
N THR A 98 -7.26 -12.86 -32.87
CA THR A 98 -7.51 -12.79 -31.42
C THR A 98 -6.56 -13.70 -30.64
N TYR A 99 -5.26 -13.61 -30.94
CA TYR A 99 -4.25 -14.42 -30.27
C TYR A 99 -3.99 -13.89 -28.85
N ASN A 100 -4.58 -14.58 -27.88
CA ASN A 100 -4.35 -14.39 -26.46
C ASN A 100 -3.05 -15.10 -26.08
N TYR A 101 -1.96 -14.37 -25.88
CA TYR A 101 -0.64 -15.00 -25.68
C TYR A 101 -0.31 -15.27 -24.21
N HIS A 102 -1.06 -14.70 -23.26
CA HIS A 102 -0.86 -14.95 -21.84
C HIS A 102 -2.13 -14.71 -21.01
N THR A 103 -2.30 -15.49 -19.95
CA THR A 103 -3.51 -15.58 -19.13
C THR A 103 -3.14 -15.58 -17.63
N VAL A 104 -3.65 -14.64 -16.83
CA VAL A 104 -3.16 -14.43 -15.44
C VAL A 104 -4.26 -14.27 -14.38
N MET A 105 -4.43 -15.14 -13.41
CA MET A 105 -5.59 -15.22 -12.46
C MET A 105 -5.63 -14.24 -11.27
N LEU A 106 -6.82 -13.68 -10.91
CA LEU A 106 -6.95 -12.71 -9.80
C LEU A 106 -8.36 -12.54 -9.15
N PRO A 107 -8.46 -12.37 -7.81
CA PRO A 107 -9.61 -11.74 -7.13
C PRO A 107 -9.32 -10.61 -6.09
N SER A 108 -10.17 -9.57 -6.10
CA SER A 108 -10.84 -8.73 -5.04
C SER A 108 -10.20 -8.12 -3.76
N ASP A 109 -10.99 -7.21 -3.17
CA ASP A 109 -10.72 -6.17 -2.15
C ASP A 109 -10.38 -6.70 -0.74
N MET A 110 -9.24 -6.24 -0.21
CA MET A 110 -8.60 -6.73 1.01
C MET A 110 -8.68 -5.73 2.18
N VAL A 111 -8.95 -4.44 1.92
CA VAL A 111 -8.81 -3.41 2.96
C VAL A 111 -9.90 -3.53 4.02
N GLY A 112 -11.14 -3.75 3.61
CA GLY A 112 -12.25 -3.94 4.55
C GLY A 112 -12.05 -5.14 5.48
N VAL A 113 -11.53 -6.25 4.95
CA VAL A 113 -11.23 -7.45 5.74
C VAL A 113 -10.16 -7.16 6.78
N LEU A 114 -9.10 -6.44 6.41
CA LEU A 114 -8.04 -6.06 7.35
C LEU A 114 -8.57 -5.14 8.45
N MET A 115 -9.37 -4.12 8.11
CA MET A 115 -9.93 -3.20 9.11
C MET A 115 -10.80 -3.92 10.15
N ASN A 116 -11.63 -4.86 9.71
CA ASN A 116 -12.52 -5.61 10.59
C ASN A 116 -11.79 -6.57 11.54
N ASN A 117 -10.52 -6.88 11.24
CA ASN A 117 -9.70 -7.81 12.03
C ASN A 117 -8.63 -7.10 12.88
N ILE A 118 -8.62 -5.78 12.91
CA ILE A 118 -7.76 -5.03 13.83
C ILE A 118 -8.32 -5.20 15.26
N PRO A 119 -7.46 -5.53 16.26
CA PRO A 119 -7.91 -5.59 17.65
C PRO A 119 -8.63 -4.32 18.09
N PRO A 120 -9.78 -4.40 18.77
CA PRO A 120 -10.48 -3.23 19.28
C PRO A 120 -9.67 -2.37 20.27
N SER A 121 -8.61 -2.94 20.86
CA SER A 121 -7.66 -2.23 21.71
C SER A 121 -6.77 -1.27 20.94
N TYR A 122 -6.58 -1.48 19.63
CA TYR A 122 -5.71 -0.65 18.80
C TYR A 122 -6.49 0.56 18.30
N LYS A 123 -5.84 1.72 18.31
CA LYS A 123 -6.49 2.99 17.93
C LYS A 123 -6.09 3.39 16.53
N ILE A 124 -7.08 3.80 15.73
CA ILE A 124 -6.86 4.37 14.40
C ILE A 124 -7.19 5.85 14.48
N HIS A 125 -6.23 6.69 14.08
CA HIS A 125 -6.35 8.14 14.05
C HIS A 125 -6.31 8.61 12.61
N ASN A 126 -7.45 9.10 12.11
CA ASN A 126 -7.55 9.69 10.78
C ASN A 126 -7.14 11.17 10.79
N SER A 127 -6.90 11.73 9.61
CA SER A 127 -6.41 13.11 9.43
C SER A 127 -5.09 13.40 10.17
N LYS A 128 -4.29 12.37 10.45
CA LYS A 128 -2.99 12.44 11.12
C LYS A 128 -1.87 12.21 10.10
N LYS A 129 -1.57 13.25 9.33
CA LYS A 129 -0.45 13.23 8.39
C LYS A 129 0.86 13.53 9.15
N LEU A 130 1.72 12.52 9.31
CA LEU A 130 3.07 12.71 9.84
C LEU A 130 3.85 13.68 8.96
N GLN A 131 4.52 14.65 9.58
CA GLN A 131 5.46 15.55 8.90
C GLN A 131 6.91 15.18 9.19
N GLN A 132 7.21 14.91 10.46
CA GLN A 132 8.54 14.56 10.93
C GLN A 132 8.43 13.78 12.24
N TYR A 133 9.53 13.11 12.61
CA TYR A 133 9.72 12.61 13.96
C TYR A 133 11.10 13.02 14.46
N VAL A 134 11.27 13.06 15.78
CA VAL A 134 12.56 13.29 16.42
C VAL A 134 12.87 12.20 17.42
N GLU A 135 14.16 11.92 17.62
CA GLU A 135 14.63 11.03 18.67
C GLU A 135 14.75 11.80 19.97
N VAL A 136 14.00 11.38 21.00
CA VAL A 136 14.11 11.94 22.35
C VAL A 136 15.06 11.04 23.14
N LEU A 137 16.13 11.63 23.67
CA LEU A 137 17.15 10.91 24.44
C LEU A 137 16.90 11.03 25.95
N ASP A 138 17.33 10.03 26.72
CA ASP A 138 17.41 10.10 28.17
C ASP A 138 18.65 10.87 28.65
N ASP A 139 18.79 11.05 29.96
CA ASP A 139 19.93 11.77 30.57
C ASP A 139 21.29 11.12 30.28
N ASN A 140 21.31 9.85 29.86
CA ASN A 140 22.50 9.10 29.50
C ASN A 140 22.77 9.11 27.97
N GLY A 141 21.95 9.82 27.20
CA GLY A 141 22.04 9.88 25.74
C GLY A 141 21.48 8.66 25.00
N ASN A 142 20.76 7.76 25.68
CA ASN A 142 20.10 6.63 25.02
C ASN A 142 18.74 7.05 24.45
N LEU A 143 18.31 6.42 23.37
CA LEU A 143 16.97 6.64 22.82
C LEU A 143 15.90 6.26 23.86
N LYS A 144 15.14 7.26 24.30
CA LYS A 144 14.02 7.11 25.23
C LYS A 144 12.73 6.79 24.49
N HIS A 145 12.41 7.57 23.45
CA HIS A 145 11.27 7.36 22.56
C HIS A 145 11.40 8.25 21.31
N TYR A 146 10.48 8.07 20.36
CA TYR A 146 10.26 8.96 19.23
C TYR A 146 9.09 9.90 19.51
N GLU A 147 9.28 11.19 19.23
CA GLU A 147 8.21 12.18 19.21
C GLU A 147 7.79 12.43 17.76
N LEU A 148 6.50 12.24 17.45
CA LEU A 148 5.90 12.34 16.12
C LEU A 148 5.17 13.68 16.00
N HIS A 149 5.48 14.46 14.98
CA HIS A 149 4.80 15.73 14.70
C HIS A 149 3.88 15.61 13.49
N PHE A 150 2.61 15.94 13.68
CA PHE A 150 1.58 15.86 12.65
C PHE A 150 1.26 17.22 12.03
N ALA A 151 0.69 17.20 10.83
CA ALA A 151 0.37 18.41 10.07
C ALA A 151 -0.70 19.31 10.72
N ASP A 152 -1.48 18.78 11.65
CA ASP A 152 -2.46 19.53 12.45
C ASP A 152 -1.84 20.19 13.70
N GLY A 153 -0.52 20.07 13.87
CA GLY A 153 0.22 20.59 15.04
C GLY A 153 0.16 19.68 16.27
N SER A 154 -0.59 18.58 16.23
CA SER A 154 -0.58 17.61 17.31
C SER A 154 0.72 16.80 17.34
N VAL A 155 0.98 16.21 18.51
CA VAL A 155 2.17 15.42 18.80
C VAL A 155 1.75 14.07 19.41
N ALA A 156 2.52 13.02 19.13
CA ALA A 156 2.39 11.73 19.81
C ALA A 156 3.76 11.12 20.11
N GLU A 157 3.82 10.26 21.12
CA GLU A 157 5.04 9.54 21.48
C GLU A 157 4.94 8.06 21.12
N ALA A 158 6.06 7.45 20.73
CA ALA A 158 6.14 6.02 20.47
C ALA A 158 7.53 5.46 20.79
N ASP A 159 7.60 4.25 21.32
CA ASP A 159 8.87 3.56 21.57
C ASP A 159 9.43 2.96 20.27
N ILE A 160 8.53 2.62 19.33
CA ILE A 160 8.88 2.25 17.95
C ILE A 160 7.95 2.92 16.94
N LEU A 161 8.53 3.40 15.84
CA LEU A 161 7.84 3.96 14.70
C LEU A 161 7.98 3.05 13.48
N LEU A 162 6.85 2.65 12.89
CA LEU A 162 6.77 1.79 11.72
C LEU A 162 6.18 2.58 10.54
N GLY A 163 7.01 2.82 9.51
CA GLY A 163 6.63 3.58 8.31
C GLY A 163 5.87 2.73 7.28
N ALA A 164 4.56 2.94 7.16
CA ALA A 164 3.66 2.33 6.18
C ALA A 164 2.92 3.40 5.33
N ASP A 165 3.50 4.60 5.23
CA ASP A 165 2.93 5.84 4.70
C ASP A 165 3.20 6.06 3.19
N GLY A 166 3.46 4.95 2.49
CA GLY A 166 3.41 4.86 1.03
C GLY A 166 4.57 5.53 0.28
N ILE A 167 4.33 5.82 -1.00
CA ILE A 167 5.41 6.27 -1.90
C ILE A 167 5.99 7.63 -1.49
N LYS A 168 5.21 8.53 -0.89
CA LYS A 168 5.67 9.83 -0.38
C LYS A 168 5.88 9.82 1.15
N SER A 169 6.42 8.71 1.66
CA SER A 169 6.65 8.45 3.09
C SER A 169 7.47 9.55 3.78
N ALA A 170 6.87 10.20 4.77
CA ALA A 170 7.57 11.13 5.66
C ALA A 170 8.52 10.38 6.58
N THR A 171 8.14 9.17 7.03
CA THR A 171 9.01 8.31 7.84
C THR A 171 10.32 8.00 7.11
N ARG A 172 10.25 7.59 5.84
CA ARG A 172 11.44 7.32 5.02
C ARG A 172 12.30 8.57 4.84
N MET A 173 11.69 9.71 4.54
CA MET A 173 12.46 10.95 4.34
C MET A 173 13.18 11.39 5.62
N CYS A 174 12.52 11.30 6.77
CA CYS A 174 13.11 11.64 8.06
C CYS A 174 14.24 10.67 8.44
N MET A 175 14.04 9.36 8.26
CA MET A 175 15.07 8.34 8.48
C MET A 175 16.35 8.61 7.66
N TYR A 176 16.19 8.92 6.36
CA TYR A 176 17.33 9.23 5.50
C TYR A 176 17.95 10.60 5.79
N LYS A 177 17.18 11.56 6.31
CA LYS A 177 17.73 12.84 6.78
C LYS A 177 18.64 12.62 7.99
N LEU A 178 18.17 11.89 9.00
CA LEU A 178 18.96 11.55 10.19
C LEU A 178 20.22 10.75 9.83
N ALA A 179 20.10 9.75 8.95
CA ALA A 179 21.25 8.98 8.47
C ALA A 179 22.26 9.86 7.71
N HIS A 180 21.78 10.82 6.90
CA HIS A 180 22.65 11.77 6.20
C HIS A 180 23.43 12.64 7.18
N GLU A 181 22.75 13.22 8.17
CA GLU A 181 23.37 14.05 9.21
C GLU A 181 24.42 13.28 10.01
N ARG A 182 24.24 11.96 10.21
CA ARG A 182 25.16 11.10 10.98
C ARG A 182 26.35 10.58 10.20
N ASP A 183 26.12 10.06 8.98
CA ASP A 183 27.14 9.27 8.28
C ASP A 183 27.60 9.85 6.94
N CYS A 184 27.02 10.96 6.45
CA CYS A 184 27.41 11.55 5.17
C CYS A 184 28.30 12.80 5.35
N PRO A 185 29.06 13.18 4.30
CA PRO A 185 29.73 14.48 4.25
C PRO A 185 28.75 15.64 4.43
N GLN A 186 29.12 16.58 5.30
CA GLN A 186 28.26 17.71 5.69
C GLN A 186 28.26 18.85 4.65
N ASP A 187 29.17 18.80 3.68
CA ASP A 187 29.28 19.75 2.57
C ASP A 187 28.35 19.43 1.40
N VAL A 188 27.66 18.29 1.43
CA VAL A 188 26.73 17.85 0.40
C VAL A 188 25.33 17.75 0.98
N ASP A 189 24.36 18.39 0.33
CA ASP A 189 22.95 18.25 0.68
C ASP A 189 22.43 16.82 0.36
N ARG A 190 21.45 16.36 1.15
CA ARG A 190 20.87 15.01 1.05
C ARG A 190 20.34 14.70 -0.34
N ASP A 191 19.79 15.68 -1.06
CA ASP A 191 19.25 15.47 -2.41
C ASP A 191 20.33 15.30 -3.48
N HIS A 192 21.57 15.71 -3.18
CA HIS A 192 22.75 15.51 -4.02
C HIS A 192 23.67 14.38 -3.50
N CYS A 193 23.35 13.81 -2.34
CA CYS A 193 24.09 12.70 -1.76
C CYS A 193 23.88 11.41 -2.54
N THR A 194 24.96 10.78 -3.01
CA THR A 194 24.92 9.52 -3.77
C THR A 194 24.22 8.38 -3.02
N ARG A 195 24.33 8.34 -1.69
CA ARG A 195 23.66 7.36 -0.82
C ARG A 195 22.19 7.71 -0.57
N CYS A 196 21.90 8.97 -0.22
CA CYS A 196 20.61 9.32 0.36
C CYS A 196 19.57 9.79 -0.67
N HIS A 197 19.98 10.32 -1.82
CA HIS A 197 19.06 10.84 -2.84
C HIS A 197 18.11 9.76 -3.42
N ILE A 198 18.47 8.48 -3.30
CA ILE A 198 17.66 7.34 -3.77
C ILE A 198 16.34 7.17 -3.01
N ALA A 199 16.21 7.76 -1.82
CA ALA A 199 15.00 7.68 -1.00
C ALA A 199 13.83 8.51 -1.58
N THR A 200 14.15 9.46 -2.47
CA THR A 200 13.20 10.32 -3.16
C THR A 200 12.57 9.57 -4.35
N PRO A 201 11.24 9.44 -4.42
CA PRO A 201 10.56 8.84 -5.57
C PRO A 201 10.88 9.59 -6.86
N LYS A 202 11.10 8.85 -7.95
CA LYS A 202 11.40 9.41 -9.28
C LYS A 202 10.26 9.13 -10.23
N TRP A 203 10.00 10.08 -11.14
CA TRP A 203 9.07 9.86 -12.23
C TRP A 203 9.64 8.81 -13.19
N THR A 204 8.80 7.85 -13.58
CA THR A 204 9.21 6.73 -14.44
C THR A 204 9.26 7.08 -15.93
N GLY A 205 8.78 8.27 -16.32
CA GLY A 205 8.59 8.63 -17.74
C GLY A 205 7.30 8.07 -18.35
N ILE A 206 6.49 7.32 -17.58
CA ILE A 206 5.30 6.62 -18.09
C ILE A 206 4.03 7.28 -17.54
N ILE A 207 3.05 7.47 -18.43
CA ILE A 207 1.70 7.95 -18.10
C ILE A 207 0.71 6.84 -18.46
N VAL A 208 -0.26 6.60 -17.55
CA VAL A 208 -1.34 5.62 -17.77
C VAL A 208 -2.68 6.35 -17.72
N TYR A 209 -3.42 6.30 -18.82
CA TYR A 209 -4.79 6.82 -18.88
C TYR A 209 -5.77 5.81 -18.29
N ARG A 210 -6.71 6.29 -17.47
CA ARG A 210 -7.76 5.47 -16.86
C ARG A 210 -9.11 6.09 -17.16
N SER A 211 -10.06 5.27 -17.62
CA SER A 211 -11.45 5.67 -17.85
C SER A 211 -12.37 4.49 -17.60
N LEU A 212 -13.63 4.77 -17.29
CA LEU A 212 -14.71 3.80 -17.28
C LEU A 212 -15.55 3.97 -18.54
N PHE A 213 -16.04 2.87 -19.09
CA PHE A 213 -16.93 2.87 -20.25
C PHE A 213 -18.18 2.06 -19.89
N PRO A 214 -19.40 2.54 -20.23
CA PRO A 214 -20.61 1.76 -20.04
C PRO A 214 -20.54 0.46 -20.82
N THR A 215 -20.89 -0.65 -20.16
CA THR A 215 -20.93 -1.99 -20.76
C THR A 215 -21.75 -2.03 -22.03
N GLU A 216 -22.83 -1.25 -22.10
CA GLU A 216 -23.78 -1.33 -23.23
C GLU A 216 -23.20 -0.74 -24.51
N ARG A 217 -22.31 0.26 -24.40
CA ARG A 217 -21.55 0.76 -25.53
C ARG A 217 -20.60 -0.28 -26.13
N LEU A 218 -20.01 -1.15 -25.29
CA LEU A 218 -19.18 -2.24 -25.79
C LEU A 218 -20.02 -3.30 -26.52
N LYS A 219 -21.23 -3.58 -26.03
CA LYS A 219 -22.17 -4.51 -26.68
C LYS A 219 -22.68 -3.99 -28.02
N GLU A 220 -22.96 -2.69 -28.13
CA GLU A 220 -23.34 -2.03 -29.40
C GLU A 220 -22.25 -2.18 -30.47
N MET A 221 -20.97 -2.13 -30.08
CA MET A 221 -19.85 -2.32 -31.01
C MET A 221 -19.67 -3.79 -31.40
N HIS A 222 -19.76 -4.71 -30.44
CA HIS A 222 -19.63 -6.14 -30.67
C HIS A 222 -20.32 -6.93 -29.53
N LEU A 223 -21.40 -7.65 -29.83
CA LEU A 223 -22.21 -8.39 -28.84
C LEU A 223 -21.39 -9.36 -27.99
N ASP A 224 -20.40 -10.03 -28.59
CA ASP A 224 -19.48 -10.96 -27.91
C ASP A 224 -18.13 -10.32 -27.55
N HIS A 225 -18.09 -9.00 -27.31
CA HIS A 225 -16.84 -8.30 -26.99
C HIS A 225 -16.14 -8.95 -25.79
N GLN A 226 -14.90 -9.41 -25.96
CA GLN A 226 -14.18 -10.17 -24.93
C GLN A 226 -13.96 -9.39 -23.62
N GLY A 227 -13.90 -8.06 -23.70
CA GLY A 227 -13.81 -7.18 -22.52
C GLY A 227 -15.03 -7.23 -21.61
N LEU A 228 -16.14 -7.84 -22.06
CA LEU A 228 -17.31 -8.13 -21.23
C LEU A 228 -17.12 -9.36 -20.33
N ARG A 229 -16.18 -10.25 -20.71
CA ARG A 229 -15.95 -11.55 -20.05
C ARG A 229 -14.61 -11.64 -19.32
N PHE A 230 -13.61 -10.91 -19.80
CA PHE A 230 -12.22 -10.99 -19.33
C PHE A 230 -11.61 -9.60 -19.12
N THR A 231 -10.66 -9.49 -18.19
CA THR A 231 -9.81 -8.31 -18.08
C THR A 231 -8.76 -8.36 -19.20
N LEU A 232 -8.93 -7.53 -20.24
CA LEU A 232 -8.03 -7.51 -21.39
C LEU A 232 -6.85 -6.55 -21.18
N CYS A 233 -5.64 -7.00 -21.48
CA CYS A 233 -4.44 -6.18 -21.62
C CYS A 233 -4.07 -6.09 -23.09
N VAL A 234 -4.36 -4.95 -23.73
CA VAL A 234 -4.01 -4.75 -25.14
C VAL A 234 -2.65 -4.04 -25.23
N CYS A 235 -1.69 -4.70 -25.86
CA CYS A 235 -0.34 -4.20 -26.10
C CYS A 235 -0.24 -3.73 -27.56
N ASN A 236 -0.11 -2.42 -27.74
CA ASN A 236 0.11 -1.80 -29.05
C ASN A 236 1.50 -1.19 -29.12
N LYS A 237 2.15 -1.32 -30.27
CA LYS A 237 3.17 -0.37 -30.68
C LYS A 237 2.45 0.80 -31.31
N PHE A 238 2.14 1.81 -30.51
CA PHE A 238 1.89 3.12 -31.08
C PHE A 238 3.27 3.72 -31.41
N PRO A 239 3.58 4.07 -32.66
CA PRO A 239 4.61 5.06 -32.88
C PRO A 239 4.12 6.32 -32.16
N PHE A 240 4.73 6.65 -31.03
CA PHE A 240 4.63 8.00 -30.50
C PHE A 240 5.05 8.91 -31.67
N PRO A 241 4.24 9.90 -32.08
CA PRO A 241 4.73 10.88 -33.03
C PRO A 241 5.87 11.62 -32.33
N ALA A 242 7.10 11.16 -32.58
CA ALA A 242 8.29 11.95 -32.37
C ALA A 242 8.32 12.96 -33.51
N SER A 243 7.59 14.05 -33.34
CA SER A 243 7.79 15.30 -34.06
C SER A 243 7.34 16.42 -33.12
N THR A 244 8.20 16.90 -32.22
CA THR A 244 9.13 18.08 -32.34
C THR A 244 8.44 19.39 -32.75
N PRO A 245 8.91 20.55 -32.20
CA PRO A 245 8.16 21.81 -32.07
C PRO A 245 7.72 22.47 -33.37
#